data_AF-A0A2P6TCJ0-F1
#
_entry.id   AF-A0A2P6TCJ0-F1
#
_cell.length_a   1.000
_cell.length_b   1.000
_cell.length_c   1.000
_cell.angle_alpha   90.00
_cell.angle_beta   90.00
_cell.angle_gamma   90.00
#
_symmetry.space_group_name_H-M   'P 1'
#
loop_
_entity.id
_entity.type
_entity.pdbx_description
1 polymer ?
#
loop_
_entity_poly.entity_id
_entity_poly.type
_entity_poly.pdbx_seq_one_letter_code
_entity_poly.pdbx_strand_id
1 'polypeptide(L)'
;MGLFDALPAPKRPAEGEPEATAQRDKSARTAEPDAAAAEPSVADLEDLEDEGNEQQPAEAAAADEQPQAEQQQGTDDVPPPPPPPPPPAADEAGGPSDQVAAALRKIAGHIGHPKKFAKASQLLRELLAQGAIQQAHGPLLFSALKAAMRDPAQAADPMLAREYSKLFTAASKVSDVFTIRDKNQLDVYGTWAVLRTSLATTDDSFAFNKVVARLKAMVVARLKAMVEELPEATEEDEEHQRRLQASAGAADPVLEAYDARLAEASGAAQHAAPAAGPAAAAAAAAAEDVEADPFGLDALLEQQAAAEAAAAARKRQAPKSATWSSGEVVVQRRAALLDCLDTAKASYRHLWARTSVDLLVEHYHQHKSRFTASQRARVDELMGFVRDQRRLRKLGPSAKEVNRDTTSFERARAEWSRSDVSHRGKVGSKGDHRAENWLG
;
A
#
# COMPACT_ATOMS: atom_id res chain seq x y z
N MET A 1 -62.29 9.43 -21.02
CA MET A 1 -61.29 9.65 -22.09
C MET A 1 -59.99 9.03 -21.63
N GLY A 2 -59.78 7.76 -21.99
CA GLY A 2 -58.54 7.02 -21.73
C GLY A 2 -57.63 7.12 -22.94
N LEU A 3 -56.34 7.28 -22.71
CA LEU A 3 -55.35 7.51 -23.77
C LEU A 3 -54.08 6.70 -23.50
N PHE A 4 -54.21 5.38 -23.30
CA PHE A 4 -53.12 4.41 -23.45
C PHE A 4 -53.73 3.01 -23.60
N ASP A 5 -54.21 2.71 -24.80
CA ASP A 5 -54.62 1.35 -25.15
C ASP A 5 -54.39 1.14 -26.65
N ALA A 6 -53.15 0.77 -27.01
CA ALA A 6 -52.79 0.14 -28.28
C ALA A 6 -51.27 -0.12 -28.32
N LEU A 7 -50.86 -1.38 -28.15
CA LEU A 7 -50.21 -2.19 -29.20
C LEU A 7 -49.67 -3.53 -28.63
N PRO A 8 -49.56 -4.58 -29.47
CA PRO A 8 -49.80 -5.98 -29.09
C PRO A 8 -48.56 -6.82 -28.74
N ALA A 9 -48.80 -7.92 -28.02
CA ALA A 9 -47.81 -8.93 -27.63
C ALA A 9 -47.27 -9.76 -28.81
N PRO A 10 -46.00 -10.24 -28.74
CA PRO A 10 -45.38 -11.04 -29.79
C PRO A 10 -45.88 -12.49 -29.84
N LYS A 11 -46.18 -12.97 -31.05
CA LYS A 11 -46.60 -14.35 -31.37
C LYS A 11 -45.46 -15.36 -31.16
N ARG A 12 -45.74 -16.45 -30.44
CA ARG A 12 -44.95 -17.70 -30.47
C ARG A 12 -45.11 -18.40 -31.83
N PRO A 13 -44.04 -18.93 -32.45
CA PRO A 13 -44.17 -19.95 -33.47
C PRO A 13 -44.42 -21.32 -32.82
N ALA A 14 -45.42 -22.02 -33.35
CA ALA A 14 -45.85 -23.35 -32.94
C ALA A 14 -44.98 -24.43 -33.62
N GLU A 15 -44.79 -25.51 -32.87
CA GLU A 15 -44.26 -26.81 -33.27
C GLU A 15 -45.19 -27.48 -34.30
N GLY A 16 -44.60 -28.24 -35.21
CA GLY A 16 -45.27 -29.08 -36.20
C GLY A 16 -44.27 -29.98 -36.93
N GLU A 17 -44.07 -31.18 -36.39
CA GLU A 17 -43.51 -32.38 -37.06
C GLU A 17 -44.58 -33.04 -37.98
N PRO A 18 -44.36 -34.24 -38.57
CA PRO A 18 -43.32 -34.68 -39.51
C PRO A 18 -43.92 -35.45 -40.73
N GLU A 19 -43.12 -35.75 -41.77
CA GLU A 19 -43.22 -36.89 -42.71
C GLU A 19 -42.34 -36.58 -43.95
N ALA A 20 -41.75 -37.49 -44.73
CA ALA A 20 -41.25 -38.84 -44.58
C ALA A 20 -40.45 -39.17 -45.86
N THR A 21 -39.36 -39.92 -45.70
CA THR A 21 -38.79 -40.95 -46.61
C THR A 21 -38.45 -40.67 -48.08
N ALA A 22 -37.15 -40.82 -48.41
CA ALA A 22 -36.60 -41.67 -49.47
C ALA A 22 -35.07 -41.84 -49.26
N GLN A 23 -34.58 -42.90 -48.61
CA GLN A 23 -34.15 -44.21 -49.16
C GLN A 23 -33.15 -44.20 -50.34
N ARG A 24 -31.87 -44.49 -50.03
CA ARG A 24 -30.98 -45.48 -50.69
C ARG A 24 -29.70 -45.61 -49.83
N ASP A 25 -29.48 -46.69 -49.07
CA ASP A 25 -28.76 -47.95 -49.45
C ASP A 25 -27.47 -47.67 -50.23
N LYS A 26 -26.25 -48.18 -49.96
CA LYS A 26 -25.67 -49.31 -49.21
C LYS A 26 -24.14 -49.13 -49.41
N SER A 27 -23.20 -49.33 -48.48
CA SER A 27 -22.73 -50.62 -47.95
C SER A 27 -21.58 -50.39 -46.97
N ALA A 28 -21.53 -51.27 -45.98
CA ALA A 28 -20.54 -51.39 -44.91
C ALA A 28 -19.18 -51.95 -45.35
N ARG A 29 -18.11 -51.63 -44.59
CA ARG A 29 -17.17 -52.64 -44.06
C ARG A 29 -16.30 -52.12 -42.90
N THR A 30 -16.68 -52.57 -41.71
CA THR A 30 -15.92 -53.13 -40.59
C THR A 30 -14.43 -52.80 -40.33
N ALA A 31 -14.18 -52.58 -39.03
CA ALA A 31 -13.07 -53.03 -38.16
C ALA A 31 -12.01 -51.99 -37.73
N GLU A 32 -12.13 -51.56 -36.47
CA GLU A 32 -11.06 -51.06 -35.58
C GLU A 32 -10.11 -52.21 -35.16
N PRO A 33 -9.09 -52.02 -34.28
CA PRO A 33 -8.44 -50.80 -33.74
C PRO A 33 -6.90 -50.86 -33.87
N ASP A 34 -6.19 -49.81 -33.43
CA ASP A 34 -5.05 -49.82 -32.46
C ASP A 34 -4.06 -48.66 -32.72
N ALA A 35 -3.27 -48.34 -31.69
CA ALA A 35 -2.11 -47.44 -31.62
C ALA A 35 -2.32 -46.01 -31.10
N ALA A 36 -2.37 -45.93 -29.77
CA ALA A 36 -1.42 -45.22 -28.91
C ALA A 36 -0.84 -43.86 -29.36
N ALA A 37 -1.14 -42.87 -28.52
CA ALA A 37 -0.50 -41.56 -28.44
C ALA A 37 1.00 -41.67 -28.09
N ALA A 38 1.82 -40.87 -28.76
CA ALA A 38 3.16 -40.51 -28.34
C ALA A 38 3.32 -38.99 -28.45
N GLU A 39 3.69 -38.36 -27.34
CA GLU A 39 4.00 -36.93 -27.21
C GLU A 39 5.33 -36.58 -27.90
N PRO A 40 5.50 -35.35 -28.44
CA PRO A 40 6.84 -34.83 -28.70
C PRO A 40 7.43 -34.19 -27.44
N SER A 41 8.45 -34.87 -26.93
CA SER A 41 9.38 -34.50 -25.87
C SER A 41 10.20 -33.24 -26.22
N VAL A 42 10.46 -32.45 -25.18
CA VAL A 42 11.32 -31.28 -25.11
C VAL A 42 12.77 -31.73 -24.97
N ALA A 43 13.59 -31.56 -26.01
CA ALA A 43 15.05 -31.59 -25.92
C ALA A 43 15.62 -31.03 -27.23
N ASP A 44 16.02 -29.76 -27.21
CA ASP A 44 17.12 -29.18 -28.01
C ASP A 44 17.04 -27.66 -27.88
N LEU A 45 17.94 -27.08 -27.07
CA LEU A 45 18.54 -25.74 -27.15
C LEU A 45 19.13 -25.34 -25.79
N GLU A 46 20.09 -26.13 -25.32
CA GLU A 46 21.16 -25.67 -24.43
C GLU A 46 22.47 -25.88 -25.19
N ASP A 47 22.92 -24.84 -25.91
CA ASP A 47 24.34 -24.64 -26.19
C ASP A 47 24.56 -23.21 -26.66
N LEU A 48 25.63 -22.58 -26.16
CA LEU A 48 26.29 -21.32 -26.54
C LEU A 48 26.72 -20.52 -25.30
N GLU A 49 27.80 -21.02 -24.69
CA GLU A 49 28.73 -20.22 -23.89
C GLU A 49 29.62 -19.34 -24.80
N ASP A 50 29.85 -18.12 -24.31
CA ASP A 50 31.09 -17.34 -24.22
C ASP A 50 32.15 -17.43 -25.34
N GLU A 51 32.52 -16.26 -25.90
CA GLU A 51 33.90 -15.74 -26.07
C GLU A 51 33.85 -14.41 -26.86
N GLY A 52 34.59 -13.37 -26.41
CA GLY A 52 34.80 -12.18 -27.24
C GLY A 52 35.20 -10.88 -26.53
N ASN A 53 36.32 -10.91 -25.81
CA ASN A 53 37.12 -9.74 -25.44
C ASN A 53 37.66 -9.04 -26.70
N GLU A 54 37.54 -7.71 -26.84
CA GLU A 54 38.66 -6.80 -27.18
C GLU A 54 38.25 -5.32 -27.46
N GLN A 55 39.06 -4.44 -26.88
CA GLN A 55 39.55 -3.15 -27.40
C GLN A 55 38.71 -1.85 -27.25
N GLN A 56 39.15 -1.07 -26.26
CA GLN A 56 39.26 0.40 -26.26
C GLN A 56 39.96 0.93 -27.52
N PRO A 57 39.74 2.21 -27.85
CA PRO A 57 40.89 3.11 -27.88
C PRO A 57 40.69 4.38 -27.03
N ALA A 58 41.81 4.80 -26.46
CA ALA A 58 42.04 6.06 -25.75
C ALA A 58 42.59 7.15 -26.71
N GLU A 59 42.91 8.32 -26.11
CA GLU A 59 43.59 9.52 -26.63
C GLU A 59 42.71 10.56 -27.36
N ALA A 60 42.80 11.87 -27.13
CA ALA A 60 43.77 12.73 -26.42
C ALA A 60 43.02 14.05 -26.09
N ALA A 61 43.05 14.62 -24.88
CA ALA A 61 44.13 15.38 -24.23
C ALA A 61 43.87 16.91 -24.22
N ALA A 62 44.44 17.53 -23.19
CA ALA A 62 44.68 18.95 -22.91
C ALA A 62 43.59 19.71 -22.13
N ALA A 63 43.89 20.51 -21.11
CA ALA A 63 45.03 20.70 -20.19
C ALA A 63 44.64 21.85 -19.25
N ASP A 64 45.11 21.80 -17.99
CA ASP A 64 45.34 22.91 -17.03
C ASP A 64 44.16 23.87 -16.68
N GLU A 65 43.99 24.40 -15.48
CA GLU A 65 44.97 24.96 -14.54
C GLU A 65 44.35 25.09 -13.12
N GLN A 66 45.21 25.32 -12.14
CA GLN A 66 45.03 25.31 -10.68
C GLN A 66 44.17 26.46 -10.06
N PRO A 67 43.86 26.39 -8.74
CA PRO A 67 42.94 27.30 -8.06
C PRO A 67 43.66 28.56 -7.55
N GLN A 68 43.01 29.72 -7.67
CA GLN A 68 43.42 30.95 -6.98
C GLN A 68 42.51 31.22 -5.79
N ALA A 69 43.14 31.27 -4.62
CA ALA A 69 42.63 31.92 -3.43
C ALA A 69 42.89 33.43 -3.54
N GLU A 70 41.84 34.23 -3.39
CA GLU A 70 41.97 35.64 -2.99
C GLU A 70 41.04 35.91 -1.81
N GLN A 71 41.68 36.21 -0.68
CA GLN A 71 41.10 36.94 0.43
C GLN A 71 40.98 38.41 0.01
N GLN A 72 39.84 39.05 0.31
CA GLN A 72 39.87 40.40 0.86
C GLN A 72 38.59 40.73 1.62
N GLN A 73 38.83 41.29 2.80
CA GLN A 73 37.90 41.74 3.82
C GLN A 73 37.24 43.06 3.41
N GLY A 74 36.03 43.30 3.92
CA GLY A 74 35.34 44.59 3.81
C GLY A 74 34.07 44.56 4.67
N THR A 75 34.22 45.02 5.90
CA THR A 75 33.21 45.22 6.94
C THR A 75 32.17 46.26 6.53
N ASP A 76 30.89 46.00 6.80
CA ASP A 76 29.99 47.04 7.28
C ASP A 76 28.87 46.47 8.17
N ASP A 77 28.61 47.25 9.21
CA ASP A 77 27.99 46.96 10.48
C ASP A 77 26.45 47.03 10.39
N VAL A 78 25.75 45.92 10.68
CA VAL A 78 24.30 45.94 10.95
C VAL A 78 24.06 45.12 12.24
N PRO A 79 23.51 45.73 13.31
CA PRO A 79 23.31 45.04 14.57
C PRO A 79 22.23 43.95 14.46
N PRO A 80 22.42 42.77 15.09
CA PRO A 80 21.42 41.71 15.06
C PRO A 80 20.16 42.11 15.86
N PRO A 81 18.95 41.75 15.39
CA PRO A 81 17.73 41.97 16.16
C PRO A 81 17.74 41.16 17.46
N PRO A 82 17.12 41.67 18.55
CA PRO A 82 17.14 41.02 19.85
C PRO A 82 16.49 39.63 19.81
N PRO A 83 16.98 38.67 20.61
CA PRO A 83 16.39 37.34 20.69
C PRO A 83 14.93 37.43 21.15
N PRO A 84 14.02 36.59 20.60
CA PRO A 84 12.65 36.55 21.07
C PRO A 84 12.61 36.16 22.55
N PRO A 85 11.70 36.76 23.35
CA PRO A 85 11.59 36.47 24.77
C PRO A 85 11.31 34.97 25.00
N PRO A 86 11.90 34.36 26.05
CA PRO A 86 11.64 32.97 26.37
C PRO A 86 10.14 32.75 26.61
N PRO A 87 9.55 31.65 26.10
CA PRO A 87 8.16 31.34 26.41
C PRO A 87 7.98 31.20 27.93
N PRO A 88 6.85 31.68 28.48
CA PRO A 88 6.60 31.61 29.92
C PRO A 88 6.68 30.15 30.38
N ALA A 89 7.42 29.95 31.47
CA ALA A 89 7.54 28.68 32.16
C ALA A 89 6.14 28.14 32.49
N ALA A 90 5.70 27.16 31.71
CA ALA A 90 4.67 26.23 32.13
C ALA A 90 5.40 25.04 32.75
N ASP A 91 5.41 25.02 34.08
CA ASP A 91 5.56 23.80 34.86
C ASP A 91 4.45 22.82 34.45
N GLU A 92 4.73 21.95 33.50
CA GLU A 92 3.96 20.74 33.23
C GLU A 92 4.88 19.56 33.49
N ALA A 93 4.65 18.90 34.62
CA ALA A 93 5.32 17.67 35.01
C ALA A 93 5.03 16.57 33.97
N GLY A 94 5.90 16.47 32.96
CA GLY A 94 5.89 15.41 31.96
C GLY A 94 7.15 15.54 31.10
N GLY A 95 8.07 14.59 31.19
CA GLY A 95 9.29 14.61 30.36
C GLY A 95 8.94 14.64 28.86
N PRO A 96 9.91 14.92 27.97
CA PRO A 96 9.68 14.98 26.51
C PRO A 96 9.01 13.71 25.94
N SER A 97 9.19 12.57 26.59
CA SER A 97 8.51 11.30 26.30
C SER A 97 6.97 11.37 26.44
N ASP A 98 6.43 12.12 27.40
CA ASP A 98 4.97 12.22 27.59
C ASP A 98 4.31 13.13 26.55
N GLN A 99 5.01 14.17 26.09
CA GLN A 99 4.51 15.04 25.02
C GLN A 99 4.36 14.28 23.70
N VAL A 100 5.35 13.44 23.35
CA VAL A 100 5.29 12.58 22.16
C VAL A 100 4.14 11.58 22.28
N ALA A 101 3.95 10.96 23.45
CA ALA A 101 2.85 10.03 23.70
C ALA A 101 1.47 10.71 23.54
N ALA A 102 1.29 11.91 24.09
CA ALA A 102 0.06 12.69 23.97
C ALA A 102 -0.21 13.10 22.50
N ALA A 103 0.83 13.51 21.77
CA ALA A 103 0.72 13.84 20.35
C ALA A 103 0.28 12.62 19.52
N LEU A 104 0.90 11.45 19.74
CA LEU A 104 0.52 10.20 19.08
C LEU A 104 -0.93 9.81 19.37
N ARG A 105 -1.38 9.95 20.62
CA ARG A 105 -2.78 9.69 21.00
C ARG A 105 -3.76 10.60 20.26
N LYS A 106 -3.43 11.90 20.14
CA LYS A 106 -4.25 12.89 19.43
C LYS A 106 -4.29 12.62 17.92
N ILE A 107 -3.15 12.27 17.33
CA ILE A 107 -3.05 11.87 15.93
C ILE A 107 -3.91 10.62 15.67
N ALA A 108 -3.82 9.60 16.53
CA ALA A 108 -4.62 8.38 16.39
C ALA A 108 -6.14 8.66 16.35
N GLY A 109 -6.62 9.65 17.11
CA GLY A 109 -8.02 10.08 17.09
C GLY A 109 -8.45 10.87 15.85
N HIS A 110 -7.53 11.31 15.00
CA HIS A 110 -7.82 12.10 13.80
C HIS A 110 -7.46 11.41 12.50
N ILE A 111 -6.49 10.50 12.53
CA ILE A 111 -5.94 9.85 11.34
C ILE A 111 -6.91 8.86 10.70
N GLY A 112 -7.87 8.30 11.43
CA GLY A 112 -8.92 7.45 10.86
C GLY A 112 -10.01 8.19 10.08
N HIS A 113 -9.99 9.53 10.05
CA HIS A 113 -11.01 10.33 9.37
C HIS A 113 -10.49 10.88 8.02
N PRO A 114 -11.14 10.57 6.88
CA PRO A 114 -10.66 10.98 5.54
C PRO A 114 -10.32 12.47 5.42
N LYS A 115 -11.20 13.34 5.93
CA LYS A 115 -11.03 14.81 5.86
C LYS A 115 -9.85 15.33 6.69
N LYS A 116 -9.46 14.61 7.74
CA LYS A 116 -8.37 15.00 8.66
C LYS A 116 -7.09 14.20 8.38
N PHE A 117 -7.17 13.14 7.58
CA PHE A 117 -6.08 12.22 7.32
C PHE A 117 -4.84 12.91 6.74
N ALA A 118 -4.99 13.77 5.73
CA ALA A 118 -3.85 14.44 5.11
C ALA A 118 -3.00 15.22 6.14
N LYS A 119 -3.65 16.02 6.99
CA LYS A 119 -2.97 16.79 8.05
C LYS A 119 -2.41 15.88 9.15
N ALA A 120 -3.19 14.90 9.62
CA ALA A 120 -2.77 13.99 10.68
C ALA A 120 -1.59 13.10 10.25
N SER A 121 -1.61 12.60 9.01
CA SER A 121 -0.52 11.80 8.44
C SER A 121 0.74 12.63 8.23
N GLN A 122 0.62 13.90 7.83
CA GLN A 122 1.75 14.82 7.75
C GLN A 122 2.41 15.01 9.12
N LEU A 123 1.63 15.35 10.16
CA LEU A 123 2.15 15.52 11.52
C LEU A 123 2.82 14.24 12.04
N LEU A 124 2.24 13.08 11.75
CA LEU A 124 2.84 11.80 12.14
C LEU A 124 4.18 11.57 11.45
N ARG A 125 4.30 11.89 10.15
CA ARG A 125 5.57 11.80 9.42
C ARG A 125 6.62 12.77 9.93
N GLU A 126 6.22 13.98 10.33
CA GLU A 126 7.13 14.95 10.94
C GLU A 126 7.70 14.42 12.26
N LEU A 127 6.87 13.81 13.12
CA LEU A 127 7.33 13.15 14.34
C LEU A 127 8.30 11.99 14.05
N LEU A 128 8.03 11.18 13.02
CA LEU A 128 8.92 10.10 12.58
C LEU A 128 10.27 10.65 12.08
N ALA A 129 10.25 11.76 11.31
CA ALA A 129 11.44 12.35 10.72
C ALA A 129 12.33 13.05 11.76
N GLN A 130 11.74 13.62 12.82
CA GLN A 130 12.47 14.26 13.92
C GLN A 130 13.26 13.29 14.79
N GLY A 131 13.02 11.97 14.69
CA GLY A 131 13.70 10.97 15.51
C GLY A 131 13.31 11.00 17.00
N ALA A 132 12.25 11.72 17.36
CA ALA A 132 11.76 11.81 18.74
C ALA A 132 11.09 10.50 19.23
N ILE A 133 10.87 9.55 18.32
CA ILE A 133 10.17 8.30 18.61
C ILE A 133 11.16 7.24 19.12
N GLN A 134 11.00 6.88 20.38
CA GLN A 134 11.73 5.81 21.05
C GLN A 134 10.94 4.49 21.06
N GLN A 135 11.62 3.41 21.43
CA GLN A 135 11.02 2.08 21.63
C GLN A 135 9.78 2.09 22.53
N ALA A 136 9.76 2.94 23.56
CA ALA A 136 8.62 3.08 24.47
C ALA A 136 7.34 3.58 23.76
N HIS A 137 7.47 4.31 22.66
CA HIS A 137 6.34 4.85 21.89
C HIS A 137 5.82 3.88 20.82
N GLY A 138 6.53 2.78 20.56
CA GLY A 138 6.18 1.77 19.56
C GLY A 138 4.70 1.35 19.59
N PRO A 139 4.13 0.96 20.75
CA PRO A 139 2.72 0.57 20.83
C PRO A 139 1.74 1.68 20.43
N LEU A 140 1.95 2.92 20.89
CA LEU A 140 1.08 4.06 20.57
C LEU A 140 1.21 4.49 19.10
N LEU A 141 2.43 4.50 18.57
CA LEU A 141 2.68 4.74 17.16
C LEU A 141 1.96 3.69 16.31
N PHE A 142 2.08 2.42 16.68
CA PHE A 142 1.41 1.36 15.94
C PHE A 142 -0.11 1.46 16.02
N SER A 143 -0.68 1.84 17.17
CA SER A 143 -2.10 2.17 17.29
C SER A 143 -2.56 3.30 16.37
N ALA A 144 -1.74 4.34 16.18
CA ALA A 144 -2.04 5.39 15.20
C ALA A 144 -2.04 4.85 13.76
N LEU A 145 -1.11 3.95 13.41
CA LEU A 145 -1.07 3.28 12.10
C LEU A 145 -2.28 2.35 11.89
N LYS A 146 -2.69 1.60 12.92
CA LYS A 146 -3.91 0.79 12.89
C LYS A 146 -5.15 1.66 12.69
N ALA A 147 -5.24 2.80 13.38
CA ALA A 147 -6.34 3.75 13.21
C ALA A 147 -6.40 4.28 11.77
N ALA A 148 -5.25 4.55 11.14
CA ALA A 148 -5.18 4.98 9.74
C ALA A 148 -5.69 3.90 8.76
N MET A 149 -5.43 2.62 9.08
CA MET A 149 -5.82 1.46 8.26
C MET A 149 -7.05 0.72 8.78
N ARG A 150 -7.89 1.41 9.58
CA ARG A 150 -9.18 0.86 10.04
C ARG A 150 -10.08 0.51 8.86
N ASP A 151 -10.03 1.31 7.81
CA ASP A 151 -10.70 1.07 6.53
C ASP A 151 -9.67 1.10 5.40
N PRO A 152 -9.16 -0.07 4.97
CA PRO A 152 -8.18 -0.16 3.88
C PRO A 152 -8.70 0.39 2.55
N ALA A 153 -10.01 0.53 2.34
CA ALA A 153 -10.55 1.08 1.09
C ALA A 153 -10.17 2.56 0.91
N GLN A 154 -10.01 3.33 1.99
CA GLN A 154 -9.60 4.74 1.94
C GLN A 154 -8.22 4.92 1.31
N ALA A 155 -7.33 3.95 1.47
CA ALA A 155 -6.02 3.99 0.83
C ALA A 155 -6.09 3.83 -0.71
N ALA A 156 -7.23 3.43 -1.28
CA ALA A 156 -7.45 3.37 -2.73
C ALA A 156 -8.00 4.68 -3.30
N ASP A 157 -8.48 5.61 -2.46
CA ASP A 157 -8.99 6.90 -2.90
C ASP A 157 -7.85 7.72 -3.56
N PRO A 158 -7.99 8.13 -4.83
CA PRO A 158 -6.97 8.93 -5.53
C PRO A 158 -6.50 10.18 -4.77
N MET A 159 -7.37 10.80 -3.96
CA MET A 159 -7.03 12.00 -3.20
C MET A 159 -6.14 11.70 -1.99
N LEU A 160 -6.26 10.51 -1.40
CA LEU A 160 -5.57 10.15 -0.15
C LEU A 160 -4.42 9.15 -0.38
N ALA A 161 -4.44 8.41 -1.48
CA ALA A 161 -3.53 7.30 -1.76
C ALA A 161 -2.05 7.73 -1.64
N ARG A 162 -1.70 8.91 -2.16
CA ARG A 162 -0.33 9.45 -2.06
C ARG A 162 0.09 9.69 -0.61
N GLU A 163 -0.82 10.20 0.23
CA GLU A 163 -0.54 10.46 1.64
C GLU A 163 -0.42 9.15 2.46
N TYR A 164 -1.23 8.15 2.14
CA TYR A 164 -1.09 6.78 2.66
C TYR A 164 0.27 6.18 2.30
N SER A 165 0.65 6.23 1.02
CA SER A 165 1.93 5.70 0.54
C SER A 165 3.11 6.36 1.25
N LYS A 166 3.11 7.69 1.38
CA LYS A 166 4.14 8.44 2.13
C LYS A 166 4.20 8.02 3.60
N LEU A 167 3.05 7.91 4.26
CA LEU A 167 2.97 7.55 5.69
C LEU A 167 3.55 6.16 5.94
N PHE A 168 3.09 5.16 5.19
CA PHE A 168 3.53 3.77 5.40
C PHE A 168 4.97 3.54 4.92
N THR A 169 5.43 4.29 3.93
CA THR A 169 6.86 4.33 3.58
C THR A 169 7.69 4.91 4.71
N ALA A 170 7.28 6.02 5.34
CA ALA A 170 7.97 6.59 6.49
C ALA A 170 7.96 5.65 7.70
N ALA A 171 6.82 5.04 8.02
CA ALA A 171 6.68 4.07 9.10
C ALA A 171 7.58 2.83 8.91
N SER A 172 7.76 2.36 7.67
CA SER A 172 8.65 1.23 7.39
C SER A 172 10.13 1.50 7.71
N LYS A 173 10.57 2.76 7.67
CA LYS A 173 11.96 3.16 7.95
C LYS A 173 12.30 3.16 9.44
N VAL A 174 11.30 3.34 10.30
CA VAL A 174 11.43 3.25 11.76
C VAL A 174 10.94 1.90 12.28
N SER A 175 11.11 0.84 11.49
CA SER A 175 10.60 -0.47 11.88
C SER A 175 11.29 -1.06 13.11
N ASP A 176 12.45 -0.55 13.48
CA ASP A 176 13.20 -0.92 14.68
C ASP A 176 12.40 -0.72 15.97
N VAL A 177 11.50 0.29 16.04
CA VAL A 177 10.65 0.53 17.22
C VAL A 177 9.46 -0.44 17.36
N PHE A 178 9.29 -1.34 16.40
CA PHE A 178 8.16 -2.26 16.33
C PHE A 178 8.54 -3.70 16.71
N THR A 179 7.60 -4.39 17.35
CA THR A 179 7.72 -5.83 17.57
C THR A 179 7.63 -6.60 16.25
N ILE A 180 8.03 -7.88 16.26
CA ILE A 180 7.91 -8.74 15.07
C ILE A 180 6.45 -8.83 14.59
N ARG A 181 5.49 -8.87 15.51
CA ARG A 181 4.06 -8.91 15.16
C ARG A 181 3.59 -7.61 14.50
N ASP A 182 3.98 -6.47 15.06
CA ASP A 182 3.71 -5.15 14.49
C ASP A 182 4.30 -5.04 13.07
N LYS A 183 5.55 -5.49 12.87
CA LYS A 183 6.21 -5.52 11.55
C LYS A 183 5.44 -6.36 10.54
N ASN A 184 5.01 -7.56 10.93
CA ASN A 184 4.24 -8.46 10.06
C ASN A 184 2.91 -7.84 9.60
N GLN A 185 2.23 -7.10 10.48
CA GLN A 185 1.02 -6.36 10.14
C GLN A 185 1.32 -5.08 9.34
N LEU A 186 2.42 -4.39 9.64
CA LEU A 186 2.91 -3.24 8.86
C LEU A 186 3.21 -3.61 7.41
N ASP A 187 3.76 -4.80 7.16
CA ASP A 187 4.01 -5.31 5.81
C ASP A 187 2.71 -5.46 5.00
N VAL A 188 1.64 -5.95 5.64
CA VAL A 188 0.31 -6.04 5.02
C VAL A 188 -0.23 -4.65 4.73
N TYR A 189 -0.08 -3.71 5.67
CA TYR A 189 -0.44 -2.32 5.42
C TYR A 189 0.36 -1.68 4.29
N GLY A 190 1.65 -1.98 4.17
CA GLY A 190 2.49 -1.54 3.05
C GLY A 190 1.99 -2.07 1.70
N THR A 191 1.41 -3.27 1.68
CA THR A 191 0.80 -3.83 0.46
C THR A 191 -0.39 -2.99 0.00
N TRP A 192 -1.31 -2.65 0.91
CA TRP A 192 -2.45 -1.78 0.59
C TRP A 192 -2.07 -0.32 0.34
N ALA A 193 -1.23 0.28 1.18
CA ALA A 193 -0.95 1.72 1.14
C ALA A 193 0.11 2.10 0.10
N VAL A 194 1.07 1.22 -0.19
CA VAL A 194 2.21 1.53 -1.07
C VAL A 194 2.07 0.79 -2.40
N LEU A 195 1.98 -0.55 -2.39
CA LEU A 195 1.97 -1.32 -3.63
C LEU A 195 0.71 -1.09 -4.45
N ARG A 196 -0.46 -1.22 -3.82
CA ARG A 196 -1.75 -0.96 -4.49
C ARG A 196 -1.83 0.47 -5.01
N THR A 197 -1.43 1.46 -4.20
CA THR A 197 -1.36 2.88 -4.62
C THR A 197 -0.44 3.08 -5.82
N SER A 198 0.72 2.43 -5.83
CA SER A 198 1.68 2.54 -6.93
C SER A 198 1.14 1.93 -8.22
N LEU A 199 0.33 0.86 -8.15
CA LEU A 199 -0.37 0.31 -9.31
C LEU A 199 -1.45 1.28 -9.83
N ALA A 200 -2.20 1.92 -8.92
CA ALA A 200 -3.32 2.78 -9.29
C ALA A 200 -2.89 4.12 -9.90
N THR A 201 -1.78 4.68 -9.43
CA THR A 201 -1.39 6.06 -9.76
C THR A 201 -0.29 6.17 -10.82
N THR A 202 0.41 5.08 -11.14
CA THR A 202 1.48 5.12 -12.14
C THR A 202 0.94 5.14 -13.57
N ASP A 203 1.57 5.96 -14.40
CA ASP A 203 1.44 5.99 -15.85
C ASP A 203 2.67 5.41 -16.57
N ASP A 204 3.66 4.95 -15.80
CA ASP A 204 4.91 4.38 -16.29
C ASP A 204 4.89 2.86 -16.21
N SER A 205 5.09 2.23 -17.37
CA SER A 205 5.19 0.78 -17.51
C SER A 205 6.32 0.17 -16.67
N PHE A 206 7.45 0.85 -16.51
CA PHE A 206 8.58 0.35 -15.73
C PHE A 206 8.23 0.32 -14.24
N ALA A 207 7.74 1.45 -13.72
CA ALA A 207 7.27 1.53 -12.34
C ALA A 207 6.16 0.51 -12.05
N PHE A 208 5.20 0.34 -12.97
CA PHE A 208 4.16 -0.69 -12.86
C PHE A 208 4.74 -2.10 -12.78
N ASN A 209 5.64 -2.45 -13.71
CA ASN A 209 6.25 -3.77 -13.78
C ASN A 209 7.12 -4.08 -12.56
N LYS A 210 7.76 -3.08 -11.96
CA LYS A 210 8.48 -3.23 -10.69
C LYS A 210 7.54 -3.68 -9.56
N VAL A 211 6.34 -3.11 -9.50
CA VAL A 211 5.32 -3.52 -8.51
C VAL A 211 4.77 -4.91 -8.83
N VAL A 212 4.46 -5.20 -10.10
CA VAL A 212 4.02 -6.54 -10.54
C VAL A 212 5.05 -7.61 -10.17
N ALA A 213 6.33 -7.37 -10.42
CA ALA A 213 7.41 -8.27 -10.06
C ALA A 213 7.47 -8.48 -8.54
N ARG A 214 7.31 -7.41 -7.76
CA ARG A 214 7.23 -7.51 -6.29
C ARG A 214 6.01 -8.31 -5.82
N LEU A 215 4.84 -8.16 -6.45
CA LEU A 215 3.65 -8.94 -6.11
C LEU A 215 3.82 -10.42 -6.45
N LYS A 216 4.37 -10.75 -7.63
CA LYS A 216 4.76 -12.12 -7.97
C LYS A 216 5.76 -12.67 -6.97
N ALA A 217 6.76 -11.89 -6.59
CA ALA A 217 7.71 -12.27 -5.55
C ALA A 217 7.04 -12.42 -4.17
N MET A 218 6.00 -11.68 -3.82
CA MET A 218 5.31 -11.93 -2.54
C MET A 218 4.60 -13.28 -2.51
N VAL A 219 4.21 -13.81 -3.66
CA VAL A 219 3.75 -15.20 -3.81
C VAL A 219 4.95 -16.15 -3.83
N VAL A 220 6.02 -15.86 -4.60
CA VAL A 220 7.18 -16.74 -4.89
C VAL A 220 8.40 -16.60 -3.96
N ALA A 221 8.89 -15.40 -3.66
CA ALA A 221 9.94 -15.18 -2.65
C ALA A 221 9.46 -15.57 -1.25
N ARG A 222 8.16 -15.52 -0.99
CA ARG A 222 7.53 -16.12 0.19
C ARG A 222 7.16 -17.60 0.01
N LEU A 223 7.47 -18.19 -1.15
CA LEU A 223 7.69 -19.63 -1.32
C LEU A 223 9.15 -20.00 -0.99
N LYS A 224 10.13 -19.12 -1.28
CA LYS A 224 11.56 -19.36 -0.97
C LYS A 224 11.93 -19.13 0.51
N ALA A 225 11.29 -18.17 1.18
CA ALA A 225 11.58 -17.83 2.59
C ALA A 225 10.89 -18.75 3.62
N MET A 226 10.53 -19.97 3.21
CA MET A 226 9.63 -20.85 3.94
C MET A 226 10.09 -22.32 3.82
N VAL A 227 10.29 -23.18 4.81
CA VAL A 227 10.10 -23.21 6.28
C VAL A 227 8.79 -22.69 6.87
N GLU A 228 7.97 -21.90 6.19
CA GLU A 228 6.72 -21.40 6.80
C GLU A 228 5.65 -20.97 5.80
N GLU A 229 5.52 -21.65 4.65
CA GLU A 229 4.57 -21.48 3.54
C GLU A 229 3.43 -20.45 3.75
N LEU A 230 3.03 -19.62 2.76
CA LEU A 230 1.65 -19.09 2.85
C LEU A 230 0.77 -20.35 2.88
N PRO A 231 0.20 -20.75 4.03
CA PRO A 231 -0.25 -22.12 4.17
C PRO A 231 -1.36 -22.35 3.17
N GLU A 232 -1.56 -23.60 2.74
CA GLU A 232 -2.79 -23.91 2.02
C GLU A 232 -3.97 -23.43 2.85
N ALA A 233 -4.95 -22.82 2.19
CA ALA A 233 -6.05 -22.22 2.94
C ALA A 233 -6.84 -23.31 3.65
N THR A 234 -6.91 -23.24 4.98
CA THR A 234 -7.62 -24.19 5.84
C THR A 234 -8.97 -23.64 6.29
N GLU A 235 -9.81 -24.46 6.90
CA GLU A 235 -11.06 -24.00 7.52
C GLU A 235 -10.81 -22.99 8.66
N GLU A 236 -9.68 -23.11 9.35
CA GLU A 236 -9.24 -22.17 10.39
C GLU A 236 -9.03 -20.75 9.84
N ASP A 237 -8.59 -20.62 8.58
CA ASP A 237 -8.46 -19.32 7.93
C ASP A 237 -9.82 -18.64 7.71
N GLU A 238 -10.87 -19.42 7.43
CA GLU A 238 -12.24 -18.89 7.30
C GLU A 238 -12.81 -18.45 8.66
N GLU A 239 -12.42 -19.12 9.75
CA GLU A 239 -12.72 -18.67 11.12
C GLU A 239 -11.98 -17.39 11.49
N HIS A 240 -10.68 -17.31 11.17
CA HIS A 240 -9.90 -16.08 11.35
C HIS A 240 -10.51 -14.91 10.58
N GLN A 241 -10.94 -15.14 9.33
CA GLN A 241 -11.62 -14.13 8.53
C GLN A 241 -12.95 -13.68 9.17
N ARG A 242 -13.77 -14.62 9.67
CA ARG A 242 -15.01 -14.30 10.41
C ARG A 242 -14.73 -13.52 11.70
N ARG A 243 -13.69 -13.88 12.45
CA ARG A 243 -13.29 -13.17 13.68
C ARG A 243 -12.83 -11.75 13.41
N LEU A 244 -12.05 -11.54 12.34
CA LEU A 244 -11.62 -10.21 11.91
C LEU A 244 -12.81 -9.34 11.51
N GLN A 245 -13.81 -9.90 10.83
CA GLN A 245 -15.05 -9.20 10.51
C GLN A 245 -15.87 -8.86 11.77
N ALA A 246 -15.97 -9.78 12.73
CA ALA A 246 -16.71 -9.55 13.98
C ALA A 246 -16.03 -8.53 14.91
N SER A 247 -14.70 -8.48 14.91
CA SER A 247 -13.91 -7.50 15.67
C SER A 247 -13.67 -6.19 14.92
N ALA A 248 -14.19 -6.06 13.69
CA ALA A 248 -14.07 -4.87 12.88
C ALA A 248 -14.71 -3.68 13.60
N GLY A 249 -13.85 -2.81 14.12
CA GLY A 249 -14.25 -1.58 14.77
C GLY A 249 -14.22 -1.58 16.30
N ALA A 250 -13.76 -2.67 16.92
CA ALA A 250 -13.40 -2.68 18.33
C ALA A 250 -12.43 -1.53 18.68
N ALA A 251 -12.52 -1.05 19.91
CA ALA A 251 -11.61 -0.04 20.42
C ALA A 251 -10.19 -0.62 20.58
N ASP A 252 -9.18 0.24 20.44
CA ASP A 252 -7.78 -0.19 20.56
C ASP A 252 -7.38 -0.21 22.05
N PRO A 253 -7.02 -1.36 22.62
CA PRO A 253 -6.72 -1.48 24.04
C PRO A 253 -5.51 -0.63 24.47
N VAL A 254 -4.59 -0.30 23.56
CA VAL A 254 -3.46 0.60 23.89
C VAL A 254 -3.94 2.03 24.08
N LEU A 255 -4.88 2.48 23.25
CA LEU A 255 -5.44 3.83 23.35
C LEU A 255 -6.33 3.93 24.60
N GLU A 256 -7.15 2.92 24.87
CA GLU A 256 -7.97 2.87 26.09
C GLU A 256 -7.12 2.85 27.36
N ALA A 257 -6.08 2.02 27.42
CA ALA A 257 -5.19 1.96 28.57
C ALA A 257 -4.33 3.23 28.72
N TYR A 258 -4.09 3.98 27.63
CA TYR A 258 -3.50 5.30 27.73
C TYR A 258 -4.50 6.32 28.31
N ASP A 259 -5.73 6.32 27.82
CA ASP A 259 -6.78 7.23 28.29
C ASP A 259 -7.14 6.98 29.77
N ALA A 260 -7.20 5.72 30.18
CA ALA A 260 -7.42 5.33 31.58
C ALA A 260 -6.32 5.86 32.51
N ARG A 261 -5.04 5.72 32.11
CA ARG A 261 -3.90 6.27 32.87
C ARG A 261 -3.94 7.80 32.95
N LEU A 262 -4.36 8.46 31.88
CA LEU A 262 -4.53 9.91 31.87
C LEU A 262 -5.65 10.34 32.83
N ALA A 263 -6.77 9.61 32.85
CA ALA A 263 -7.89 9.86 33.75
C ALA A 263 -7.49 9.65 35.22
N GLU A 264 -6.78 8.57 35.54
CA GLU A 264 -6.24 8.31 36.88
C GLU A 264 -5.27 9.41 37.34
N ALA A 265 -4.37 9.87 36.47
CA ALA A 265 -3.44 10.96 36.78
C ALA A 265 -4.19 12.28 37.06
N SER A 266 -5.22 12.57 36.27
CA SER A 266 -6.06 13.77 36.47
C SER A 266 -6.93 13.69 37.73
N GLY A 267 -7.42 12.50 38.11
CA GLY A 267 -8.18 12.27 39.33
C GLY A 267 -7.32 12.28 40.60
N ALA A 268 -6.09 11.76 40.52
CA ALA A 268 -5.11 11.83 41.60
C ALA A 268 -4.67 13.28 41.89
N ALA A 269 -4.52 14.10 40.84
CA ALA A 269 -4.22 15.54 40.99
C ALA A 269 -5.36 16.34 41.63
N GLN A 270 -6.62 15.89 41.53
CA GLN A 270 -7.77 16.54 42.17
C GLN A 270 -7.99 16.11 43.63
N HIS A 271 -7.42 14.99 44.06
CA HIS A 271 -7.47 14.54 45.46
C HIS A 271 -6.22 14.87 46.29
N ALA A 272 -5.16 15.41 45.67
CA ALA A 272 -3.98 15.93 46.35
C ALA A 272 -4.19 17.39 46.79
N ALA A 273 -5.16 17.63 47.69
CA ALA A 273 -5.16 18.84 48.52
C ALA A 273 -4.16 18.62 49.68
N PRO A 274 -3.34 19.62 50.07
CA PRO A 274 -2.30 19.41 51.06
C PRO A 274 -2.93 19.37 52.45
N ALA A 275 -3.12 18.17 53.00
CA ALA A 275 -3.26 18.00 54.43
C ALA A 275 -1.85 18.13 55.05
N ALA A 276 -1.47 19.38 55.35
CA ALA A 276 -0.28 19.67 56.13
C ALA A 276 -0.51 19.27 57.61
N GLY A 277 0.36 18.39 58.12
CA GLY A 277 0.65 18.22 59.55
C GLY A 277 0.55 16.78 60.09
N PRO A 278 1.33 16.41 61.11
CA PRO A 278 2.78 16.53 61.22
C PRO A 278 3.39 15.13 61.46
N ALA A 279 4.13 14.60 60.48
CA ALA A 279 4.94 13.39 60.68
C ALA A 279 6.42 13.77 60.89
N ALA A 280 6.68 14.55 61.94
CA ALA A 280 8.02 14.89 62.40
C ALA A 280 8.14 14.53 63.89
N ALA A 281 7.85 13.28 64.24
CA ALA A 281 8.09 12.73 65.57
C ALA A 281 8.06 11.19 65.56
N ALA A 282 8.89 10.55 64.74
CA ALA A 282 9.12 9.09 64.82
C ALA A 282 10.46 8.64 64.21
N ALA A 283 11.50 9.47 64.26
CA ALA A 283 12.85 9.12 63.79
C ALA A 283 13.90 9.29 64.89
N ALA A 284 13.59 8.79 66.09
CA ALA A 284 14.52 8.74 67.21
C ALA A 284 14.30 7.47 68.04
N ALA A 285 14.40 6.30 67.40
CA ALA A 285 14.56 5.01 68.07
C ALA A 285 15.01 3.92 67.09
N ALA A 286 16.25 4.02 66.61
CA ALA A 286 17.02 2.88 66.09
C ALA A 286 18.47 3.34 65.95
N ALA A 287 19.27 3.11 66.99
CA ALA A 287 20.71 3.25 66.95
C ALA A 287 21.30 1.95 67.49
N GLU A 288 21.49 0.96 66.63
CA GLU A 288 22.50 -0.11 66.75
C GLU A 288 22.87 -0.59 65.33
N ASP A 289 24.14 -1.00 65.18
CA ASP A 289 24.88 -1.36 63.96
C ASP A 289 25.41 -0.23 63.07
N VAL A 290 26.44 0.44 63.61
CA VAL A 290 27.41 1.23 62.84
C VAL A 290 28.45 0.27 62.22
N GLU A 291 28.04 -0.42 61.15
CA GLU A 291 28.94 -0.82 60.06
C GLU A 291 28.18 -0.79 58.72
N ALA A 292 27.31 0.21 58.53
CA ALA A 292 26.51 0.36 57.32
C ALA A 292 27.04 1.52 56.49
N ASP A 293 27.89 1.18 55.53
CA ASP A 293 28.20 1.92 54.31
C ASP A 293 28.55 3.43 54.44
N PRO A 294 29.84 3.77 54.59
CA PRO A 294 30.31 5.15 54.76
C PRO A 294 30.10 6.06 53.53
N PHE A 295 29.60 5.53 52.40
CA PHE A 295 29.34 6.31 51.19
C PHE A 295 27.87 6.33 50.77
N GLY A 296 26.98 5.62 51.47
CA GLY A 296 25.55 5.54 51.13
C GLY A 296 25.26 4.92 49.76
N LEU A 297 26.20 4.13 49.22
CA LEU A 297 26.04 3.33 48.02
C LEU A 297 24.93 2.28 48.14
N ASP A 298 24.74 1.63 49.29
CA ASP A 298 23.74 0.60 49.50
C ASP A 298 22.33 1.18 49.39
N ALA A 299 22.09 2.36 49.96
CA ALA A 299 20.82 3.08 49.79
C ALA A 299 20.58 3.49 48.32
N LEU A 300 21.65 3.86 47.60
CA LEU A 300 21.58 4.25 46.19
C LEU A 300 21.34 3.03 45.27
N LEU A 301 21.95 1.88 45.59
CA LEU A 301 21.75 0.60 44.93
C LEU A 301 20.34 0.04 45.20
N GLU A 302 19.81 0.18 46.41
CA GLU A 302 18.42 -0.16 46.73
C GLU A 302 17.44 0.74 45.99
N GLN A 303 17.70 2.05 45.91
CA GLN A 303 16.88 2.98 45.14
C GLN A 303 16.96 2.70 43.63
N GLN A 304 18.12 2.31 43.12
CA GLN A 304 18.30 1.90 41.74
C GLN A 304 17.61 0.56 41.46
N ALA A 305 17.73 -0.42 42.35
CA ALA A 305 17.03 -1.70 42.26
C ALA A 305 15.50 -1.53 42.34
N ALA A 306 15.01 -0.63 43.19
CA ALA A 306 13.60 -0.27 43.26
C ALA A 306 13.13 0.46 42.00
N ALA A 307 13.94 1.37 41.44
CA ALA A 307 13.66 2.04 40.18
C ALA A 307 13.66 1.07 38.99
N GLU A 308 14.59 0.12 38.95
CA GLU A 308 14.67 -0.95 37.94
C GLU A 308 13.52 -1.94 38.08
N ALA A 309 13.15 -2.33 39.30
CA ALA A 309 11.99 -3.18 39.57
C ALA A 309 10.68 -2.46 39.19
N ALA A 310 10.54 -1.17 39.49
CA ALA A 310 9.40 -0.36 39.07
C ALA A 310 9.35 -0.17 37.55
N ALA A 311 10.49 0.02 36.89
CA ALA A 311 10.60 0.08 35.43
C ALA A 311 10.26 -1.27 34.77
N ALA A 312 10.68 -2.39 35.37
CA ALA A 312 10.34 -3.73 34.93
C ALA A 312 8.85 -4.04 35.14
N ALA A 313 8.26 -3.62 36.26
CA ALA A 313 6.82 -3.71 36.53
C ALA A 313 6.01 -2.87 35.53
N ARG A 314 6.44 -1.64 35.23
CA ARG A 314 5.83 -0.78 34.19
C ARG A 314 5.94 -1.41 32.79
N LYS A 315 7.07 -2.01 32.44
CA LYS A 315 7.22 -2.78 31.18
C LYS A 315 6.29 -3.99 31.11
N ARG A 316 6.03 -4.66 32.24
CA ARG A 316 5.09 -5.80 32.32
C ARG A 316 3.62 -5.37 32.25
N GLN A 317 3.30 -4.17 32.74
CA GLN A 317 1.95 -3.59 32.72
C GLN A 317 1.64 -2.75 31.47
N ALA A 318 2.64 -2.46 30.62
CA ALA A 318 2.43 -1.71 29.40
C ALA A 318 1.44 -2.46 28.49
N PRO A 319 0.32 -1.83 28.07
CA PRO A 319 -0.65 -2.46 27.19
C PRO A 319 0.03 -2.82 25.87
N LYS A 320 0.00 -4.10 25.50
CA LYS A 320 0.51 -4.55 24.20
C LYS A 320 -0.46 -4.11 23.11
N SER A 321 0.06 -3.68 21.97
CA SER A 321 -0.74 -3.46 20.77
C SER A 321 -1.55 -4.72 20.47
N ALA A 322 -2.88 -4.58 20.34
CA ALA A 322 -3.71 -5.63 19.76
C ALA A 322 -3.36 -5.74 18.28
N THR A 323 -2.33 -6.52 17.99
CA THR A 323 -1.91 -6.90 16.64
C THR A 323 -2.61 -8.16 16.22
N TRP A 324 -2.74 -8.37 14.92
CA TRP A 324 -3.22 -9.64 14.38
C TRP A 324 -2.35 -10.82 14.84
N SER A 325 -3.02 -11.94 15.09
CA SER A 325 -2.37 -13.25 15.22
C SER A 325 -1.71 -13.67 13.90
N SER A 326 -0.84 -14.68 13.95
CA SER A 326 -0.15 -15.16 12.74
C SER A 326 -1.13 -15.57 11.63
N GLY A 327 -2.19 -16.32 11.98
CA GLY A 327 -3.25 -16.70 11.03
C GLY A 327 -4.02 -15.51 10.46
N GLU A 328 -4.36 -14.53 11.30
CA GLU A 328 -5.03 -13.30 10.85
C GLU A 328 -4.15 -12.46 9.90
N VAL A 329 -2.83 -12.41 10.14
CA VAL A 329 -1.89 -11.75 9.22
C VAL A 329 -1.90 -12.45 7.85
N VAL A 330 -1.94 -13.78 7.82
CA VAL A 330 -2.00 -14.56 6.57
C VAL A 330 -3.28 -14.23 5.81
N VAL A 331 -4.44 -14.27 6.48
CA VAL A 331 -5.75 -13.93 5.88
C VAL A 331 -5.73 -12.51 5.30
N GLN A 332 -5.26 -11.53 6.07
CA GLN A 332 -5.22 -10.14 5.63
C GLN A 332 -4.22 -9.91 4.49
N ARG A 333 -3.12 -10.66 4.47
CA ARG A 333 -2.19 -10.65 3.34
C ARG A 333 -2.84 -11.16 2.08
N ARG A 334 -3.57 -12.28 2.12
CA ARG A 334 -4.32 -12.79 0.96
C ARG A 334 -5.30 -11.74 0.45
N ALA A 335 -6.06 -11.11 1.34
CA ALA A 335 -6.99 -10.03 1.00
C ALA A 335 -6.26 -8.85 0.30
N ALA A 336 -5.15 -8.39 0.87
CA ALA A 336 -4.37 -7.28 0.30
C ALA A 336 -3.82 -7.57 -1.11
N LEU A 337 -3.40 -8.81 -1.36
CA LEU A 337 -2.94 -9.22 -2.69
C LEU A 337 -4.08 -9.26 -3.70
N LEU A 338 -5.27 -9.74 -3.33
CA LEU A 338 -6.44 -9.73 -4.22
C LEU A 338 -6.87 -8.31 -4.58
N ASP A 339 -6.84 -7.39 -3.62
CA ASP A 339 -7.13 -5.98 -3.90
C ASP A 339 -6.10 -5.34 -4.84
N CYS A 340 -4.84 -5.79 -4.79
CA CYS A 340 -3.83 -5.39 -5.77
C CYS A 340 -4.14 -5.94 -7.17
N LEU A 341 -4.65 -7.18 -7.29
CA LEU A 341 -5.06 -7.74 -8.58
C LEU A 341 -6.22 -6.94 -9.20
N ASP A 342 -7.21 -6.57 -8.40
CA ASP A 342 -8.33 -5.76 -8.88
C ASP A 342 -7.87 -4.37 -9.34
N THR A 343 -6.94 -3.78 -8.61
CA THR A 343 -6.30 -2.51 -9.00
C THR A 343 -5.48 -2.66 -10.28
N ALA A 344 -4.76 -3.76 -10.44
CA ALA A 344 -4.02 -4.08 -11.67
C ALA A 344 -4.98 -4.28 -12.86
N LYS A 345 -6.11 -4.97 -12.66
CA LYS A 345 -7.19 -5.11 -13.65
C LYS A 345 -7.76 -3.75 -14.07
N ALA A 346 -7.89 -2.77 -13.16
CA ALA A 346 -8.31 -1.41 -13.53
C ALA A 346 -7.31 -0.71 -14.48
N SER A 347 -6.04 -1.10 -14.44
CA SER A 347 -4.98 -0.59 -15.34
C SER A 347 -5.00 -1.22 -16.73
N TYR A 348 -5.82 -2.26 -16.96
CA TYR A 348 -5.93 -2.97 -18.25
C TYR A 348 -6.40 -2.10 -19.42
N ARG A 349 -6.98 -0.94 -19.11
CA ARG A 349 -7.28 0.09 -20.10
C ARG A 349 -6.03 0.60 -20.82
N HIS A 350 -4.84 0.46 -20.24
CA HIS A 350 -3.60 0.89 -20.84
C HIS A 350 -2.93 -0.27 -21.58
N LEU A 351 -2.58 -0.08 -22.85
CA LEU A 351 -1.93 -1.10 -23.69
C LEU A 351 -0.66 -1.65 -23.05
N TRP A 352 0.16 -0.77 -22.47
CA TRP A 352 1.42 -1.12 -21.82
C TRP A 352 1.25 -2.00 -20.57
N ALA A 353 0.08 -2.04 -19.94
CA ALA A 353 -0.18 -2.82 -18.73
C ALA A 353 -0.71 -4.23 -19.01
N ARG A 354 -1.34 -4.45 -20.18
CA ARG A 354 -2.16 -5.65 -20.47
C ARG A 354 -1.41 -6.96 -20.27
N THR A 355 -0.24 -7.10 -20.89
CA THR A 355 0.56 -8.33 -20.79
C THR A 355 0.99 -8.60 -19.35
N SER A 356 1.38 -7.55 -18.63
CA SER A 356 1.82 -7.66 -17.23
C SER A 356 0.68 -8.08 -16.30
N VAL A 357 -0.53 -7.54 -16.50
CA VAL A 357 -1.73 -7.94 -15.76
C VAL A 357 -2.11 -9.38 -16.07
N ASP A 358 -2.10 -9.77 -17.35
CA ASP A 358 -2.38 -11.15 -17.79
C ASP A 358 -1.46 -12.15 -17.07
N LEU A 359 -0.14 -11.91 -17.13
CA LEU A 359 0.85 -12.78 -16.51
C LEU A 359 0.77 -12.76 -14.97
N LEU A 360 0.35 -11.64 -14.38
CA LEU A 360 0.14 -11.55 -12.94
C LEU A 360 -1.05 -12.40 -12.50
N VAL A 361 -2.20 -12.26 -13.16
CA VAL A 361 -3.41 -13.04 -12.85
C VAL A 361 -3.18 -14.53 -13.10
N GLU A 362 -2.54 -14.89 -14.21
CA GLU A 362 -2.19 -16.28 -14.53
C GLU A 362 -1.29 -16.90 -13.44
N HIS A 363 -0.29 -16.15 -12.97
CA HIS A 363 0.56 -16.57 -11.86
C HIS A 363 -0.24 -16.82 -10.57
N TYR A 364 -1.17 -15.95 -10.22
CA TYR A 364 -2.02 -16.15 -9.04
C TYR A 364 -2.99 -17.32 -9.20
N HIS A 365 -3.52 -17.54 -10.40
CA HIS A 365 -4.40 -18.68 -10.69
C HIS A 365 -3.63 -20.01 -10.62
N GLN A 366 -2.37 -20.07 -11.03
CA GLN A 366 -1.50 -21.24 -10.84
C GLN A 366 -1.31 -21.60 -9.36
N HIS A 367 -1.37 -20.60 -8.47
CA HIS A 367 -1.24 -20.77 -7.02
C HIS A 367 -2.57 -20.63 -6.27
N LYS A 368 -3.70 -20.90 -6.93
CA LYS A 368 -5.03 -20.65 -6.33
C LYS A 368 -5.35 -21.49 -5.09
N SER A 369 -4.69 -22.63 -4.88
CA SER A 369 -4.83 -23.45 -3.66
C SER A 369 -4.43 -22.69 -2.38
N ARG A 370 -3.59 -21.66 -2.51
CA ARG A 370 -3.13 -20.79 -1.41
C ARG A 370 -4.17 -19.77 -0.95
N PHE A 371 -5.34 -19.72 -1.60
CA PHE A 371 -6.45 -18.82 -1.29
C PHE A 371 -7.63 -19.60 -0.71
N THR A 372 -8.41 -18.96 0.17
CA THR A 372 -9.63 -19.55 0.76
C THR A 372 -10.68 -19.83 -0.31
N ALA A 373 -11.68 -20.69 -0.04
CA ALA A 373 -12.68 -21.06 -1.04
C ALA A 373 -13.41 -19.83 -1.62
N SER A 374 -13.77 -18.88 -0.75
CA SER A 374 -14.38 -17.60 -1.15
C SER A 374 -13.44 -16.73 -2.02
N GLN A 375 -12.14 -16.73 -1.71
CA GLN A 375 -11.14 -15.98 -2.47
C GLN A 375 -10.80 -16.63 -3.82
N ARG A 376 -10.83 -17.97 -3.91
CA ARG A 376 -10.60 -18.72 -5.16
C ARG A 376 -11.62 -18.33 -6.23
N ALA A 377 -12.88 -18.12 -5.87
CA ALA A 377 -13.90 -17.63 -6.80
C ALA A 377 -13.52 -16.29 -7.44
N ARG A 378 -12.97 -15.35 -6.66
CA ARG A 378 -12.48 -14.04 -7.16
C ARG A 378 -11.28 -14.21 -8.11
N VAL A 379 -10.36 -15.13 -7.80
CA VAL A 379 -9.22 -15.45 -8.69
C VAL A 379 -9.69 -16.09 -10.00
N ASP A 380 -10.66 -17.01 -9.94
CA ASP A 380 -11.24 -17.65 -11.13
C ASP A 380 -11.98 -16.63 -12.02
N GLU A 381 -12.68 -15.66 -11.42
CA GLU A 381 -13.31 -14.53 -12.16
C GLU A 381 -12.25 -13.67 -12.89
N LEU A 382 -11.15 -13.33 -12.21
CA LEU A 382 -10.05 -12.59 -12.81
C LEU A 382 -9.42 -13.36 -13.98
N MET A 383 -9.26 -14.68 -13.84
CA MET A 383 -8.76 -15.52 -14.94
C MET A 383 -9.75 -15.61 -16.10
N GLY A 384 -11.06 -15.66 -15.82
CA GLY A 384 -12.11 -15.55 -16.83
C GLY A 384 -12.00 -14.25 -17.63
N PHE A 385 -11.84 -13.12 -16.94
CA PHE A 385 -11.57 -11.82 -17.57
C PHE A 385 -10.35 -11.86 -18.50
N VAL A 386 -9.21 -12.41 -18.05
CA VAL A 386 -8.00 -12.51 -18.88
C VAL A 386 -8.24 -13.35 -20.14
N ARG A 387 -8.95 -14.49 -20.02
CA ARG A 387 -9.30 -15.34 -21.17
C ARG A 387 -10.17 -14.59 -22.17
N ASP A 388 -11.17 -13.85 -21.68
CA ASP A 388 -12.05 -13.04 -22.52
C ASP A 388 -11.28 -11.91 -23.22
N GLN A 389 -10.38 -11.22 -22.52
CA GLN A 389 -9.55 -10.17 -23.13
C GLN A 389 -8.57 -10.72 -24.17
N ARG A 390 -7.96 -11.88 -23.92
CA ARG A 390 -7.13 -12.58 -24.92
C ARG A 390 -7.94 -12.98 -26.14
N ARG A 391 -9.18 -13.45 -25.96
CA ARG A 391 -10.10 -13.76 -27.07
C ARG A 391 -10.45 -12.51 -27.87
N LEU A 392 -10.80 -11.41 -27.20
CA LEU A 392 -11.12 -10.14 -27.85
C LEU A 392 -9.94 -9.61 -28.69
N ARG A 393 -8.70 -9.70 -28.18
CA ARG A 393 -7.51 -9.30 -28.96
C ARG A 393 -7.30 -10.14 -30.23
N LYS A 394 -7.64 -11.43 -30.20
CA LYS A 394 -7.58 -12.29 -31.40
C LYS A 394 -8.58 -11.86 -32.47
N LEU A 395 -9.68 -11.21 -32.09
CA LEU A 395 -10.70 -10.68 -33.00
C LEU A 395 -10.31 -9.30 -33.59
N GLY A 396 -9.16 -8.74 -33.17
CA GLY A 396 -8.69 -7.43 -33.59
C GLY A 396 -9.18 -6.29 -32.68
N PRO A 397 -8.55 -5.10 -32.75
CA PRO A 397 -8.89 -3.97 -31.90
C PRO A 397 -10.27 -3.42 -32.26
N SER A 398 -11.09 -3.14 -31.24
CA SER A 398 -12.38 -2.50 -31.45
C SER A 398 -12.20 -1.05 -31.92
N ALA A 399 -13.14 -0.51 -32.71
CA ALA A 399 -13.16 0.91 -33.08
C ALA A 399 -13.04 1.86 -31.87
N LYS A 400 -13.59 1.46 -30.71
CA LYS A 400 -13.46 2.23 -29.46
C LYS A 400 -12.03 2.22 -28.91
N GLU A 401 -11.31 1.12 -29.05
CA GLU A 401 -9.91 1.01 -28.64
C GLU A 401 -9.00 1.81 -29.57
N VAL A 402 -9.19 1.67 -30.88
CA VAL A 402 -8.45 2.47 -31.89
C VAL A 402 -8.64 3.98 -31.65
N ASN A 403 -9.87 4.42 -31.35
CA ASN A 403 -10.15 5.84 -31.08
C ASN A 403 -9.59 6.33 -29.73
N ARG A 404 -9.50 5.45 -28.73
CA ARG A 404 -8.88 5.78 -27.43
C ARG A 404 -7.38 5.91 -27.55
N ASP A 405 -6.77 4.99 -28.29
CA ASP A 405 -5.31 4.83 -28.36
C ASP A 405 -4.69 5.69 -29.48
N THR A 406 -5.51 6.32 -30.33
CA THR A 406 -5.04 7.31 -31.30
C THR A 406 -4.56 8.58 -30.60
N THR A 407 -3.31 8.96 -30.86
CA THR A 407 -2.75 10.20 -30.30
C THR A 407 -3.31 11.44 -30.99
N SER A 408 -3.21 12.62 -30.37
CA SER A 408 -3.58 13.89 -31.01
C SER A 408 -2.80 14.11 -32.32
N PHE A 409 -1.53 13.67 -32.35
CA PHE A 409 -0.69 13.70 -33.54
C PHE A 409 -1.22 12.78 -34.65
N GLU A 410 -1.61 11.54 -34.35
CA GLU A 410 -2.19 10.63 -35.35
C GLU A 410 -3.53 11.13 -35.87
N ARG A 411 -4.37 11.73 -35.01
CA ARG A 411 -5.61 12.38 -35.44
C ARG A 411 -5.32 13.56 -36.37
N ALA A 412 -4.39 14.44 -36.01
CA ALA A 412 -3.98 15.58 -36.83
C ALA A 412 -3.36 15.10 -38.16
N ARG A 413 -2.51 14.08 -38.14
CA ARG A 413 -1.95 13.47 -39.35
C ARG A 413 -3.02 12.90 -40.26
N ALA A 414 -4.01 12.19 -39.70
CA ALA A 414 -5.13 11.65 -40.46
C ALA A 414 -6.08 12.74 -40.99
N GLU A 415 -6.20 13.86 -40.28
CA GLU A 415 -6.96 15.03 -40.74
C GLU A 415 -6.23 15.75 -41.88
N TRP A 416 -4.91 15.93 -41.75
CA TRP A 416 -4.09 16.62 -42.74
C TRP A 416 -3.88 15.77 -43.98
N SER A 417 -3.75 14.44 -43.85
CA SER A 417 -3.67 13.54 -45.00
C SER A 417 -4.96 13.51 -45.83
N ARG A 418 -6.10 13.86 -45.21
CA ARG A 418 -7.41 14.02 -45.87
C ARG A 418 -7.67 15.45 -46.36
N SER A 419 -6.81 16.39 -45.98
CA SER A 419 -6.92 17.78 -46.41
C SER A 419 -6.20 17.96 -47.74
N ASP A 420 -6.94 18.35 -48.76
CA ASP A 420 -6.37 18.60 -50.09
C ASP A 420 -5.65 19.97 -50.09
N VAL A 421 -4.34 19.96 -50.29
CA VAL A 421 -3.54 21.18 -50.39
C VAL A 421 -3.65 21.67 -51.83
N SER A 422 -4.63 22.55 -52.07
CA SER A 422 -4.76 23.26 -53.34
C SER A 422 -3.42 23.90 -53.74
N HIS A 423 -3.00 23.70 -54.99
CA HIS A 423 -1.75 24.17 -55.57
C HIS A 423 -1.53 25.70 -55.49
N ARG A 424 -2.55 26.47 -55.06
CA ARG A 424 -2.46 27.91 -54.78
C ARG A 424 -2.24 28.25 -53.30
N GLY A 425 -1.89 27.28 -52.45
CA GLY A 425 -1.47 27.53 -51.06
C GLY A 425 -2.61 27.97 -50.12
N LYS A 426 -3.87 27.69 -50.46
CA LYS A 426 -5.02 28.00 -49.59
C LYS A 426 -5.60 26.73 -48.99
N VAL A 427 -5.46 26.58 -47.67
CA VAL A 427 -6.11 25.51 -46.89
C VAL A 427 -7.54 25.96 -46.59
N GLY A 428 -8.53 25.24 -47.12
CA GLY A 428 -9.96 25.51 -46.91
C GLY A 428 -10.68 26.04 -48.15
N SER A 429 -11.27 25.14 -48.93
CA SER A 429 -12.29 25.50 -49.94
C SER A 429 -13.44 24.50 -49.87
N LYS A 430 -14.13 24.49 -48.74
CA LYS A 430 -15.46 23.91 -48.63
C LYS A 430 -16.34 24.92 -47.90
N GLY A 431 -16.68 26.01 -48.61
CA GLY A 431 -17.56 27.06 -48.10
C GLY A 431 -17.34 28.40 -48.82
N ASP A 432 -18.40 28.89 -49.46
CA ASP A 432 -18.68 30.24 -49.95
C ASP A 432 -17.93 30.81 -51.16
N HIS A 433 -18.55 30.58 -52.33
CA HIS A 433 -18.44 31.42 -53.51
C HIS A 433 -19.12 32.78 -53.30
N ARG A 434 -18.61 33.63 -52.41
CA ARG A 434 -18.87 35.09 -52.41
C ARG A 434 -17.70 35.84 -51.77
N ALA A 435 -16.55 35.84 -52.44
CA ALA A 435 -15.61 36.93 -52.30
C ALA A 435 -15.86 37.86 -53.50
N GLU A 436 -16.71 38.87 -53.27
CA GLU A 436 -16.86 39.99 -54.19
C GLU A 436 -15.50 40.68 -54.39
N ASN A 437 -15.25 41.02 -55.65
CA ASN A 437 -14.13 41.81 -56.14
C ASN A 437 -13.75 42.94 -55.19
N TRP A 438 -12.52 42.91 -54.69
CA TRP A 438 -11.89 44.08 -54.05
C TRP A 438 -10.76 44.68 -54.87
N LEU A 439 -10.65 44.34 -56.17
CA LEU A 439 -9.77 45.04 -57.10
C LEU A 439 -10.34 44.95 -58.53
N GLY A 440 -10.95 46.06 -58.99
CA GLY A 440 -11.33 46.30 -60.39
C GLY A 440 -12.82 46.19 -60.64
#